data_AF-A0A0G1JYX1-F1
#
_entry.id   AF-A0A0G1JYX1-F1
#
_cell.length_a   1.000
_cell.length_b   1.000
_cell.length_c   1.000
_cell.angle_alpha   90.00
_cell.angle_beta   90.00
_cell.angle_gamma   90.00
#
_symmetry.space_group_name_H-M   'P 1'
#
loop_
_entity.id
_entity.type
_entity.pdbx_description
1 polymer ?
#
loop_
_entity_poly.entity_id
_entity_poly.type
_entity_poly.pdbx_seq_one_letter_code
_entity_poly.pdbx_strand_id
1 'polypeptide(L)'
;MSVIATILLFCLSLHPGKIVIRKWRQGIDFLGYVTMPYRRVLRTKTKNRIFTKINDKNIQSYLGILKHCNGYKIEQNILKMTKAGELENLKRAIEADKSLSLYGAANLVFGEGNPEAEVMFIGEAPGFHENKQMRPFVGLAGKLLNKLLAEIKWPRESIYITNIVKRRPPKNRDPLPKEIKAYGPYLKKQIKIINPKIIAPLGRFAMNYFLPTEKISQAHGKAYTLRGKIILPLYHPAAALRSTAVLKDLEADFKKLPILLNRAVL
;
A
#
# COMPACT_ATOMS: atom_id res chain seq x y z
N MET A 1 50.50 -24.23 -11.24
CA MET A 1 50.44 -22.90 -10.61
C MET A 1 49.19 -22.19 -11.10
N SER A 2 48.15 -22.15 -10.27
CA SER A 2 46.98 -21.30 -10.49
C SER A 2 46.63 -20.68 -9.14
N VAL A 3 46.72 -19.36 -9.10
CA VAL A 3 46.50 -18.53 -7.91
C VAL A 3 45.05 -18.67 -7.49
N ILE A 4 44.85 -19.16 -6.26
CA ILE A 4 43.55 -19.20 -5.59
C ILE A 4 43.28 -17.81 -5.04
N ALA A 5 42.49 -17.01 -5.78
CA ALA A 5 41.85 -15.83 -5.24
C ALA A 5 40.48 -16.23 -4.69
N THR A 6 40.43 -16.45 -3.38
CA THR A 6 39.22 -16.74 -2.62
C THR A 6 38.36 -15.48 -2.54
N ILE A 7 37.49 -15.29 -3.52
CA ILE A 7 36.26 -14.51 -3.35
C ILE A 7 35.15 -15.54 -3.23
N LEU A 8 34.34 -15.44 -2.17
CA LEU A 8 33.12 -16.22 -1.96
C LEU A 8 32.13 -15.99 -3.13
N LEU A 9 32.41 -16.58 -4.29
CA LEU A 9 31.49 -16.70 -5.40
C LEU A 9 30.65 -17.94 -5.12
N PHE A 10 29.33 -17.76 -4.97
CA PHE A 10 28.38 -18.85 -5.15
C PHE A 10 28.68 -19.51 -6.51
N CYS A 11 29.30 -20.69 -6.50
CA CYS A 11 29.61 -21.45 -7.70
C CYS A 11 28.30 -22.07 -8.20
N LEU A 12 27.63 -21.38 -9.12
CA LEU A 12 26.38 -21.83 -9.70
C LEU A 12 26.71 -22.89 -10.77
N SER A 13 26.73 -24.17 -10.39
CA SER A 13 26.95 -25.27 -11.34
C SER A 13 25.73 -25.43 -12.24
N LEU A 14 25.91 -25.21 -13.54
CA LEU A 14 24.85 -25.45 -14.53
C LEU A 14 24.69 -26.96 -14.71
N HIS A 15 23.48 -27.46 -14.47
CA HIS A 15 23.18 -28.88 -14.67
C HIS A 15 23.30 -29.24 -16.16
N PRO A 16 24.13 -30.22 -16.56
CA PRO A 16 24.40 -30.52 -17.96
C PRO A 16 23.13 -30.88 -18.75
N GLY A 17 22.16 -31.57 -18.13
CA GLY A 17 20.86 -31.85 -18.73
C GLY A 17 19.87 -30.67 -18.84
N LYS A 18 20.23 -29.47 -18.40
CA LYS A 18 19.38 -28.25 -18.50
C LYS A 18 19.84 -27.27 -19.60
N ILE A 19 20.99 -27.52 -20.23
CA ILE A 19 21.49 -26.71 -21.33
C ILE A 19 21.07 -27.39 -22.63
N VAL A 20 20.10 -26.81 -23.34
CA VAL A 20 19.64 -27.32 -24.65
C VAL A 20 20.07 -26.34 -25.73
N ILE A 21 20.91 -26.79 -26.66
CA ILE A 21 21.29 -26.01 -27.84
C ILE A 21 20.09 -26.00 -28.81
N ARG A 22 19.61 -24.81 -29.16
CA ARG A 22 18.45 -24.61 -30.04
C ARG A 22 18.81 -23.74 -31.23
N LYS A 23 17.98 -23.76 -32.27
CA LYS A 23 18.14 -22.86 -33.43
C LYS A 23 18.07 -21.40 -32.96
N TRP A 24 18.85 -20.52 -33.57
CA TRP A 24 18.93 -19.08 -33.25
C TRP A 24 17.54 -18.41 -33.06
N ARG A 25 16.57 -18.75 -33.92
CA ARG A 25 15.20 -18.21 -33.87
C ARG A 25 14.37 -18.70 -32.68
N GLN A 26 14.77 -19.79 -32.03
CA GLN A 26 14.08 -20.39 -30.88
C GLN A 26 14.59 -19.84 -29.55
N GLY A 27 15.77 -19.22 -29.53
CA GLY A 27 16.38 -18.62 -28.36
C GLY A 27 16.88 -19.64 -27.33
N ILE A 28 17.54 -19.13 -26.30
CA ILE A 28 18.11 -19.92 -25.20
C ILE A 28 17.15 -19.89 -24.01
N ASP A 29 16.65 -21.05 -23.59
CA ASP A 29 15.81 -21.20 -22.38
C ASP A 29 16.73 -21.19 -21.14
N PHE A 30 16.62 -20.15 -20.33
CA PHE A 30 17.46 -19.97 -19.14
C PHE A 30 16.71 -19.24 -18.03
N LEU A 31 16.76 -19.78 -16.81
CA LEU A 31 16.15 -19.22 -15.60
C LEU A 31 14.68 -18.76 -15.76
N GLY A 32 13.89 -19.48 -16.56
CA GLY A 32 12.48 -19.17 -16.77
C GLY A 32 12.20 -18.13 -17.86
N TYR A 33 13.22 -17.73 -18.62
CA TYR A 33 13.12 -16.85 -19.77
C TYR A 33 13.57 -17.57 -21.04
N VAL A 34 13.11 -17.06 -22.19
CA VAL A 34 13.68 -17.38 -23.50
C VAL A 34 14.45 -16.15 -23.97
N THR A 35 15.77 -16.26 -24.03
CA THR A 35 16.69 -15.18 -24.41
C THR A 35 16.97 -15.27 -25.91
N MET A 36 16.59 -14.22 -26.62
CA MET A 36 16.86 -13.99 -28.04
C MET A 36 17.91 -12.88 -28.16
N PRO A 37 18.53 -12.67 -29.34
CA PRO A 37 19.62 -11.71 -29.51
C PRO A 37 19.27 -10.26 -29.12
N TYR A 38 18.03 -9.85 -29.37
CA TYR A 38 17.56 -8.47 -29.16
C TYR A 38 16.39 -8.36 -28.18
N ARG A 39 15.97 -9.46 -27.57
CA ARG A 39 14.84 -9.45 -26.61
C ARG A 39 14.91 -10.63 -25.67
N ARG A 40 14.38 -10.46 -24.47
CA ARG A 40 14.12 -11.57 -23.55
C ARG A 40 12.61 -11.68 -23.36
N VAL A 41 12.05 -12.87 -23.49
CA VAL A 41 10.62 -13.08 -23.25
C VAL A 41 10.42 -14.11 -22.14
N LEU A 42 9.28 -14.04 -21.46
CA LEU A 42 8.95 -15.01 -20.43
C LEU A 42 8.66 -16.38 -21.08
N ARG A 43 9.23 -17.44 -20.51
CA ARG A 43 8.97 -18.82 -20.94
C ARG A 43 7.48 -19.14 -20.84
N THR A 44 6.92 -19.81 -21.85
CA THR A 44 5.48 -20.15 -21.90
C THR A 44 5.00 -20.89 -20.64
N LYS A 45 5.74 -21.90 -20.17
CA LYS A 45 5.40 -22.62 -18.92
C LYS A 45 5.38 -21.69 -17.70
N THR A 46 6.34 -20.78 -17.61
CA THR A 46 6.41 -19.80 -16.52
C THR A 46 5.22 -18.84 -16.60
N LYS A 47 4.94 -18.30 -17.80
CA LYS A 47 3.79 -17.42 -18.05
C LYS A 47 2.48 -18.05 -17.59
N ASN A 48 2.18 -19.27 -18.03
CA ASN A 48 0.94 -19.96 -17.68
C ASN A 48 0.85 -20.18 -16.16
N ARG A 49 1.96 -20.59 -15.53
CA ARG A 49 2.02 -20.74 -14.07
C ARG A 49 1.71 -19.44 -13.32
N ILE A 50 2.19 -18.30 -13.81
CA ILE A 50 1.89 -16.99 -13.19
C ILE A 50 0.37 -16.75 -13.25
N PHE A 51 -0.24 -16.87 -14.44
CA PHE A 51 -1.69 -16.65 -14.58
C PHE A 51 -2.54 -17.58 -13.71
N THR A 52 -2.12 -18.83 -13.54
CA THR A 52 -2.86 -19.79 -12.69
C THR A 52 -2.70 -19.54 -11.19
N LYS A 53 -1.54 -19.03 -10.75
CA LYS A 53 -1.21 -18.96 -9.31
C LYS A 53 -1.26 -17.55 -8.72
N ILE A 54 -1.55 -16.53 -9.52
CA ILE A 54 -1.47 -15.16 -9.06
C ILE A 54 -2.52 -14.82 -8.00
N ASN A 55 -2.08 -14.11 -6.97
CA ASN A 55 -2.89 -13.53 -5.92
C ASN A 55 -2.18 -12.31 -5.33
N ASP A 56 -2.85 -11.60 -4.40
CA ASP A 56 -2.30 -10.39 -3.80
C ASP A 56 -1.01 -10.60 -3.00
N LYS A 57 -0.76 -11.81 -2.48
CA LYS A 57 0.44 -12.10 -1.69
C LYS A 57 1.69 -12.28 -2.55
N ASN A 58 1.54 -12.81 -3.77
CA ASN A 58 2.67 -13.19 -4.63
C ASN A 58 2.88 -12.28 -5.86
N ILE A 59 1.98 -11.33 -6.09
CA ILE A 59 2.05 -10.41 -7.23
C ILE A 59 3.41 -9.68 -7.31
N GLN A 60 3.95 -9.21 -6.19
CA GLN A 60 5.20 -8.45 -6.18
C GLN A 60 6.39 -9.29 -6.66
N SER A 61 6.40 -10.58 -6.32
CA SER A 61 7.40 -11.53 -6.81
C SER A 61 7.29 -11.70 -8.33
N TYR A 62 6.07 -11.79 -8.87
CA TYR A 62 5.85 -11.89 -10.31
C TYR A 62 6.19 -10.61 -11.06
N LEU A 63 5.86 -9.43 -10.51
CA LEU A 63 6.29 -8.15 -11.07
C LEU A 63 7.82 -8.05 -11.13
N GLY A 64 8.53 -8.54 -10.11
CA GLY A 64 10.00 -8.62 -10.10
C GLY A 64 10.56 -9.45 -11.25
N ILE A 65 9.96 -10.62 -11.54
CA ILE A 65 10.36 -11.46 -12.69
C ILE A 65 10.15 -10.72 -14.01
N LEU A 66 9.03 -10.01 -14.15
CA LEU A 66 8.69 -9.32 -15.41
C LEU A 66 9.63 -8.15 -15.73
N LYS A 67 10.28 -7.53 -14.73
CA LYS A 67 11.29 -6.47 -14.94
C LYS A 67 12.46 -6.91 -15.82
N HIS A 68 12.75 -8.21 -15.88
CA HIS A 68 13.90 -8.74 -16.60
C HIS A 68 13.58 -9.22 -18.01
N CYS A 69 12.35 -9.04 -18.50
CA CYS A 69 11.95 -9.43 -19.84
C CYS A 69 11.00 -8.39 -20.48
N ASN A 70 10.74 -8.53 -21.79
CA ASN A 70 9.80 -7.74 -22.56
C ASN A 70 8.35 -8.16 -22.21
N GLY A 71 7.95 -7.96 -20.95
CA GLY A 71 6.74 -8.49 -20.35
C GLY A 71 5.57 -7.50 -20.21
N TYR A 72 5.65 -6.30 -20.78
CA TYR A 72 4.69 -5.22 -20.53
C TYR A 72 3.21 -5.63 -20.64
N LYS A 73 2.83 -6.36 -21.70
CA LYS A 73 1.44 -6.84 -21.86
C LYS A 73 1.02 -7.81 -20.75
N ILE A 74 1.94 -8.67 -20.31
CA ILE A 74 1.70 -9.64 -19.24
C ILE A 74 1.56 -8.92 -17.90
N GLU A 75 2.42 -7.93 -17.66
CA GLU A 75 2.37 -7.08 -16.47
C GLU A 75 1.03 -6.35 -16.35
N GLN A 76 0.56 -5.72 -17.43
CA GLN A 76 -0.72 -5.02 -17.44
C GLN A 76 -1.91 -5.94 -17.17
N ASN A 77 -1.86 -7.19 -17.65
CA ASN A 77 -2.91 -8.17 -17.35
C ASN A 77 -2.88 -8.56 -15.87
N ILE A 78 -1.70 -8.89 -15.35
CA ILE A 78 -1.50 -9.26 -13.94
C ILE A 78 -1.96 -8.17 -12.99
N LEU A 79 -1.62 -6.91 -13.27
CA LEU A 79 -2.01 -5.78 -12.42
C LEU A 79 -3.54 -5.57 -12.39
N LYS A 80 -4.30 -6.13 -13.33
CA LYS A 80 -5.76 -6.08 -13.33
C LYS A 80 -6.42 -7.28 -12.67
N MET A 81 -5.66 -8.33 -12.34
CA MET A 81 -6.20 -9.58 -11.80
C MET A 81 -6.36 -9.58 -10.28
N THR A 82 -5.73 -8.63 -9.58
CA THR A 82 -5.73 -8.60 -8.11
C THR A 82 -5.81 -7.17 -7.58
N LYS A 83 -6.34 -6.98 -6.37
CA LYS A 83 -6.46 -5.66 -5.74
C LYS A 83 -5.10 -5.00 -5.53
N ALA A 84 -4.10 -5.78 -5.11
CA ALA A 84 -2.71 -5.33 -4.99
C ALA A 84 -2.18 -4.78 -6.32
N GLY A 85 -2.52 -5.42 -7.43
CA GLY A 85 -2.17 -4.97 -8.77
C GLY A 85 -2.84 -3.66 -9.14
N GLU A 86 -4.13 -3.54 -8.85
CA GLU A 86 -4.87 -2.30 -9.08
C GLU A 86 -4.33 -1.15 -8.23
N LEU A 87 -3.95 -1.42 -6.98
CA LEU A 87 -3.29 -0.46 -6.10
C LEU A 87 -1.93 -0.03 -6.64
N GLU A 88 -1.13 -0.95 -7.18
CA GLU A 88 0.15 -0.64 -7.81
C GLU A 88 -0.04 0.21 -9.08
N ASN A 89 -1.03 -0.09 -9.91
CA ASN A 89 -1.42 0.76 -11.04
C ASN A 89 -1.82 2.17 -10.58
N LEU A 90 -2.61 2.26 -9.51
CA LEU A 90 -3.04 3.53 -8.95
C LEU A 90 -1.86 4.34 -8.38
N LYS A 91 -0.92 3.67 -7.72
CA LYS A 91 0.31 4.28 -7.23
C LYS A 91 1.11 4.90 -8.37
N ARG A 92 1.34 4.14 -9.45
CA ARG A 92 2.04 4.64 -10.65
C ARG A 92 1.33 5.84 -11.29
N ALA A 93 0.01 5.82 -11.32
CA ALA A 93 -0.77 6.95 -11.82
C ALA A 93 -0.57 8.23 -10.98
N ILE A 94 -0.44 8.12 -9.65
CA ILE A 94 -0.14 9.26 -8.76
C ILE A 94 1.31 9.71 -8.91
N GLU A 95 2.25 8.79 -9.11
CA GLU A 95 3.65 9.10 -9.34
C GLU A 95 3.89 9.81 -10.68
N ALA A 96 3.02 9.59 -11.67
CA ALA A 96 3.08 10.24 -12.98
C ALA A 96 2.30 11.56 -13.06
N ASP A 97 1.36 11.81 -12.13
CA ASP A 97 0.51 13.01 -12.17
C ASP A 97 1.24 14.26 -11.68
N LYS A 98 1.70 15.07 -12.64
CA LYS A 98 2.37 16.35 -12.43
C LYS A 98 1.42 17.50 -12.07
N SER A 99 0.09 17.32 -12.18
CA SER A 99 -0.89 18.36 -11.85
C SER A 99 -1.06 18.56 -10.34
N LEU A 100 -0.60 17.60 -9.54
CA LEU A 100 -0.65 17.66 -8.09
C LEU A 100 0.31 18.71 -7.55
N SER A 101 -0.19 19.69 -6.80
CA SER A 101 0.61 20.82 -6.29
C SER A 101 1.81 20.46 -5.40
N LEU A 102 1.86 19.23 -4.86
CA LEU A 102 2.97 18.73 -4.04
C LEU A 102 3.93 17.81 -4.82
N TYR A 103 3.72 17.66 -6.13
CA TYR A 103 4.60 16.89 -7.01
C TYR A 103 6.03 17.44 -6.98
N GLY A 104 7.02 16.56 -6.91
CA GLY A 104 8.44 16.94 -6.88
C GLY A 104 8.93 17.56 -5.55
N ALA A 105 8.05 18.15 -4.75
CA ALA A 105 8.42 18.77 -3.46
C ALA A 105 8.62 17.75 -2.32
N ALA A 106 7.98 16.58 -2.40
CA ALA A 106 8.01 15.54 -1.38
C ALA A 106 7.80 14.14 -1.97
N ASN A 107 8.32 13.13 -1.29
CA ASN A 107 8.18 11.73 -1.68
C ASN A 107 6.75 11.23 -1.54
N LEU A 108 6.41 10.18 -2.29
CA LEU A 108 5.06 9.63 -2.28
C LEU A 108 4.92 8.70 -1.08
N VAL A 109 3.92 8.96 -0.26
CA VAL A 109 3.46 8.06 0.80
C VAL A 109 2.07 7.58 0.40
N PHE A 110 2.04 6.52 -0.41
CA PHE A 110 0.81 6.01 -1.03
C PHE A 110 -0.17 5.40 -0.02
N GLY A 111 0.36 4.63 0.92
CA GLY A 111 -0.39 3.74 1.80
C GLY A 111 0.26 2.36 1.84
N GLU A 112 0.02 1.61 2.91
CA GLU A 112 0.54 0.25 3.08
C GLU A 112 -0.47 -0.61 3.85
N GLY A 113 -0.37 -1.93 3.70
CA GLY A 113 -1.21 -2.89 4.42
C GLY A 113 -1.85 -3.92 3.50
N ASN A 114 -2.84 -4.65 4.03
CA ASN A 114 -3.55 -5.69 3.28
C ASN A 114 -4.46 -5.07 2.20
N PRO A 115 -4.32 -5.44 0.92
CA PRO A 115 -5.26 -5.05 -0.14
C PRO A 115 -6.70 -5.54 0.10
N GLU A 116 -6.85 -6.61 0.89
CA GLU A 116 -8.13 -7.19 1.32
C GLU A 116 -8.51 -6.75 2.75
N ALA A 117 -7.95 -5.64 3.25
CA ALA A 117 -8.25 -5.15 4.59
C ALA A 117 -9.73 -4.82 4.76
N GLU A 118 -10.35 -5.38 5.81
CA GLU A 118 -11.72 -5.02 6.18
C GLU A 118 -11.80 -3.66 6.90
N VAL A 119 -10.67 -3.19 7.45
CA VAL A 119 -10.54 -1.90 8.12
C VAL A 119 -9.45 -1.06 7.49
N MET A 120 -9.80 0.16 7.11
CA MET A 120 -8.90 1.14 6.51
C MET A 120 -8.76 2.38 7.39
N PHE A 121 -7.54 2.69 7.83
CA PHE A 121 -7.22 3.90 8.56
C PHE A 121 -6.76 5.00 7.61
N ILE A 122 -7.30 6.21 7.78
CA ILE A 122 -7.02 7.35 6.91
C ILE A 122 -6.61 8.54 7.77
N GLY A 123 -5.36 8.97 7.67
CA GLY A 123 -4.88 10.21 8.26
C GLY A 123 -4.99 11.41 7.31
N GLU A 124 -4.37 12.50 7.71
CA GLU A 124 -4.44 13.79 7.02
C GLU A 124 -3.39 13.89 5.90
N ALA A 125 -2.12 13.91 6.26
CA ALA A 125 -0.98 14.03 5.36
C ALA A 125 0.28 13.39 5.99
N PRO A 126 1.32 13.07 5.20
CA PRO A 126 2.55 12.49 5.72
C PRO A 126 3.41 13.53 6.46
N GLY A 127 4.05 13.10 7.55
CA GLY A 127 5.04 13.90 8.28
C GLY A 127 6.47 13.74 7.74
N PHE A 128 7.43 14.27 8.49
CA PHE A 128 8.86 14.23 8.12
C PHE A 128 9.39 12.79 7.96
N HIS A 129 9.12 11.92 8.95
CA HIS A 129 9.62 10.55 8.92
C HIS A 129 8.93 9.72 7.83
N GLU A 130 7.62 9.92 7.64
CA GLU A 130 6.83 9.28 6.59
C GLU A 130 7.37 9.64 5.20
N ASN A 131 7.67 10.92 4.97
CA ASN A 131 8.28 11.38 3.73
C ASN A 131 9.65 10.74 3.48
N LYS A 132 10.49 10.63 4.51
CA LYS A 132 11.84 10.03 4.39
C LYS A 132 11.77 8.53 4.09
N GLN A 133 10.84 7.81 4.73
CA GLN A 133 10.72 6.35 4.61
C GLN A 133 9.74 5.90 3.52
N MET A 134 8.97 6.81 2.93
CA MET A 134 7.88 6.51 1.97
C MET A 134 6.80 5.57 2.53
N ARG A 135 6.61 5.58 3.85
CA ARG A 135 5.70 4.71 4.59
C ARG A 135 4.79 5.54 5.51
N PRO A 136 3.48 5.24 5.59
CA PRO A 136 2.55 6.00 6.41
C PRO A 136 2.73 5.66 7.89
N PHE A 137 2.54 6.64 8.79
CA PHE A 137 2.52 6.42 10.24
C PHE A 137 3.75 5.63 10.74
N VAL A 138 4.95 6.18 10.54
CA VAL A 138 6.23 5.62 11.04
C VAL A 138 6.87 6.49 12.13
N GLY A 139 6.41 7.73 12.31
CA GLY A 139 6.80 8.60 13.42
C GLY A 139 6.17 8.20 14.77
N LEU A 140 6.21 9.11 15.75
CA LEU A 140 5.65 8.88 17.09
C LEU A 140 4.15 8.55 17.07
N ALA A 141 3.38 9.27 16.24
CA ALA A 141 1.96 9.00 16.03
C ALA A 141 1.73 7.57 15.49
N GLY A 142 2.64 7.08 14.65
CA GLY A 142 2.61 5.72 14.12
C GLY A 142 2.95 4.65 15.16
N LYS A 143 3.92 4.93 16.05
CA LYS A 143 4.23 4.05 17.18
C LYS A 143 3.03 3.90 18.11
N LEU A 144 2.32 4.99 18.41
CA LEU A 144 1.10 4.94 19.21
C LEU A 144 0.00 4.15 18.48
N LEU A 145 -0.20 4.37 17.18
CA LEU A 145 -1.13 3.57 16.37
C LEU A 145 -0.82 2.07 16.47
N ASN A 146 0.47 1.69 16.38
CA ASN A 146 0.88 0.29 16.52
C ASN A 146 0.58 -0.28 17.92
N LYS A 147 0.76 0.51 18.99
CA LYS A 147 0.38 0.12 20.36
C LYS A 147 -1.12 -0.16 20.45
N LEU A 148 -1.94 0.76 19.94
CA LEU A 148 -3.40 0.63 19.95
C LEU A 148 -3.90 -0.59 19.16
N LEU A 149 -3.27 -0.88 18.02
CA LEU A 149 -3.55 -2.09 17.24
C LEU A 149 -3.18 -3.37 18.00
N ALA A 150 -2.03 -3.38 18.68
CA ALA A 150 -1.59 -4.51 19.50
C ALA A 150 -2.55 -4.77 20.68
N GLU A 151 -3.08 -3.71 21.31
CA GLU A 151 -4.07 -3.82 22.40
C GLU A 151 -5.36 -4.53 21.96
N ILE A 152 -5.80 -4.31 20.71
CA ILE A 152 -6.94 -5.02 20.11
C ILE A 152 -6.54 -6.31 19.35
N LYS A 153 -5.28 -6.74 19.50
CA LYS A 153 -4.70 -7.95 18.89
C LYS A 153 -4.78 -7.97 17.36
N TRP A 154 -4.68 -6.81 16.72
CA TRP A 154 -4.65 -6.69 15.26
C TRP A 154 -3.21 -6.50 14.77
N PRO A 155 -2.70 -7.40 13.90
CA PRO A 155 -1.42 -7.18 13.27
C PRO A 155 -1.55 -6.01 12.28
N ARG A 156 -0.53 -5.15 12.22
CA ARG A 156 -0.53 -3.97 11.32
C ARG A 156 -0.73 -4.37 9.86
N GLU A 157 -0.25 -5.54 9.48
CA GLU A 157 -0.33 -6.09 8.13
C GLU A 157 -1.76 -6.49 7.75
N SER A 158 -2.68 -6.68 8.70
CA SER A 158 -4.08 -7.07 8.41
C SER A 158 -4.96 -5.90 8.00
N ILE A 159 -4.57 -4.67 8.33
CA ILE A 159 -5.29 -3.44 8.03
C ILE A 159 -4.67 -2.72 6.84
N TYR A 160 -5.33 -1.68 6.35
CA TYR A 160 -4.73 -0.77 5.37
C TYR A 160 -4.63 0.65 5.96
N ILE A 161 -3.47 1.29 5.86
CA ILE A 161 -3.23 2.63 6.40
C ILE A 161 -2.81 3.56 5.27
N THR A 162 -3.44 4.73 5.21
CA THR A 162 -3.04 5.80 4.28
C THR A 162 -3.40 7.18 4.83
N ASN A 163 -3.21 8.23 4.03
CA ASN A 163 -3.60 9.61 4.31
C ASN A 163 -4.50 10.17 3.21
N ILE A 164 -5.22 11.26 3.44
CA ILE A 164 -5.93 11.96 2.35
C ILE A 164 -4.93 12.46 1.33
N VAL A 165 -4.00 13.30 1.77
CA VAL A 165 -2.92 13.83 0.94
C VAL A 165 -1.75 12.85 0.99
N LYS A 166 -1.15 12.54 -0.16
CA LYS A 166 -0.11 11.49 -0.27
C LYS A 166 1.32 12.00 -0.20
N ARG A 167 1.52 13.31 -0.06
CA ARG A 167 2.83 13.96 -0.01
C ARG A 167 2.87 14.95 1.13
N ARG A 168 4.03 15.08 1.76
CA ARG A 168 4.22 15.97 2.91
C ARG A 168 4.06 17.44 2.48
N PRO A 169 3.16 18.21 3.11
CA PRO A 169 3.10 19.64 2.89
C PRO A 169 4.37 20.37 3.41
N PRO A 170 4.78 21.49 2.79
CA PRO A 170 5.94 22.26 3.24
C PRO A 170 5.87 22.61 4.73
N LYS A 171 6.98 22.45 5.45
CA LYS A 171 7.08 22.75 6.89
C LYS A 171 6.07 22.00 7.79
N ASN A 172 5.51 20.86 7.35
CA ASN A 172 4.45 20.12 8.09
C ASN A 172 3.19 20.95 8.37
N ARG A 173 2.86 21.95 7.53
CA ARG A 173 1.57 22.61 7.64
C ARG A 173 0.42 21.64 7.35
N ASP A 174 -0.77 22.00 7.78
CA ASP A 174 -2.00 21.32 7.38
C ASP A 174 -2.20 21.38 5.84
N PRO A 175 -2.82 20.36 5.22
CA PRO A 175 -3.10 20.35 3.80
C PRO A 175 -4.19 21.37 3.47
N LEU A 176 -4.01 22.07 2.35
CA LEU A 176 -4.98 23.05 1.89
C LEU A 176 -6.22 22.36 1.32
N PRO A 177 -7.41 22.99 1.35
CA PRO A 177 -8.62 22.43 0.76
C PRO A 177 -8.45 22.02 -0.72
N LYS A 178 -7.66 22.80 -1.49
CA LYS A 178 -7.31 22.47 -2.88
C LYS A 178 -6.48 21.19 -3.02
N GLU A 179 -5.57 20.92 -2.08
CA GLU A 179 -4.73 19.72 -2.05
C GLU A 179 -5.57 18.49 -1.72
N ILE A 180 -6.45 18.61 -0.70
CA ILE A 180 -7.43 17.58 -0.36
C ILE A 180 -8.32 17.25 -1.55
N LYS A 181 -8.84 18.27 -2.24
CA LYS A 181 -9.70 18.09 -3.43
C LYS A 181 -8.95 17.39 -4.57
N ALA A 182 -7.68 17.73 -4.80
CA ALA A 182 -6.84 17.11 -5.83
C ALA A 182 -6.52 15.63 -5.55
N TYR A 183 -6.25 15.26 -4.27
CA TYR A 183 -6.00 13.86 -3.90
C TYR A 183 -7.27 13.03 -3.67
N GLY A 184 -8.42 13.66 -3.47
CA GLY A 184 -9.70 12.99 -3.23
C GLY A 184 -10.06 11.90 -4.24
N PRO A 185 -9.96 12.12 -5.57
CA PRO A 185 -10.19 11.08 -6.57
C PRO A 185 -9.31 9.84 -6.38
N TYR A 186 -8.05 10.00 -5.99
CA TYR A 186 -7.15 8.89 -5.73
C TYR A 186 -7.53 8.11 -4.47
N LEU A 187 -7.88 8.82 -3.40
CA LEU A 187 -8.37 8.19 -2.17
C LEU A 187 -9.67 7.41 -2.43
N LYS A 188 -10.60 7.98 -3.21
CA LYS A 188 -11.84 7.29 -3.62
C LYS A 188 -11.55 6.00 -4.38
N LYS A 189 -10.58 6.02 -5.31
CA LYS A 189 -10.15 4.81 -6.03
C LYS A 189 -9.52 3.78 -5.09
N GLN A 190 -8.66 4.17 -4.15
CA GLN A 190 -8.10 3.25 -3.15
C GLN A 190 -9.19 2.58 -2.31
N ILE A 191 -10.14 3.37 -1.79
CA ILE A 191 -11.28 2.85 -1.01
C ILE A 191 -12.13 1.89 -1.86
N LYS A 192 -12.34 2.20 -3.14
CA LYS A 192 -13.10 1.33 -4.05
C LYS A 192 -12.39 0.00 -4.30
N ILE A 193 -11.08 0.03 -4.53
CA ILE A 193 -10.27 -1.17 -4.79
C ILE A 193 -10.28 -2.07 -3.55
N ILE A 194 -9.90 -1.52 -2.39
CA ILE A 194 -9.82 -2.29 -1.13
C ILE A 194 -11.20 -2.77 -0.69
N ASN A 195 -12.20 -1.90 -0.86
CA ASN A 195 -13.58 -2.11 -0.43
C ASN A 195 -13.71 -2.48 1.07
N PRO A 196 -13.16 -1.66 1.99
CA PRO A 196 -13.21 -1.99 3.42
C PRO A 196 -14.64 -1.90 3.96
N LYS A 197 -14.93 -2.64 5.02
CA LYS A 197 -16.18 -2.56 5.79
C LYS A 197 -16.19 -1.34 6.70
N ILE A 198 -15.04 -1.06 7.34
CA ILE A 198 -14.84 0.09 8.23
C ILE A 198 -13.78 1.02 7.66
N ILE A 199 -14.10 2.31 7.65
CA ILE A 199 -13.13 3.39 7.43
C ILE A 199 -12.97 4.14 8.75
N ALA A 200 -11.74 4.19 9.25
CA ALA A 200 -11.38 4.86 10.49
C ALA A 200 -10.58 6.15 10.18
N PRO A 201 -11.24 7.29 9.95
CA PRO A 201 -10.53 8.55 9.77
C PRO A 201 -9.89 9.00 11.09
N LEU A 202 -8.61 9.34 11.03
CA LEU A 202 -7.78 9.78 12.15
C LEU A 202 -7.68 11.31 12.14
N GLY A 203 -8.36 11.96 13.07
CA GLY A 203 -8.37 13.41 13.25
C GLY A 203 -9.39 14.16 12.41
N ARG A 204 -9.44 15.48 12.62
CA ARG A 204 -10.47 16.35 12.04
C ARG A 204 -10.46 16.36 10.51
N PHE A 205 -9.29 16.46 9.88
CA PHE A 205 -9.22 16.58 8.41
C PHE A 205 -9.69 15.29 7.73
N ALA A 206 -9.25 14.15 8.24
CA ALA A 206 -9.71 12.84 7.80
C ALA A 206 -11.23 12.68 7.99
N MET A 207 -11.73 13.07 9.16
CA MET A 207 -13.16 12.98 9.46
C MET A 207 -13.98 13.88 8.53
N ASN A 208 -13.62 15.17 8.41
CA ASN A 208 -14.36 16.15 7.60
C ASN A 208 -14.42 15.78 6.12
N TYR A 209 -13.48 14.99 5.61
CA TYR A 209 -13.56 14.45 4.25
C TYR A 209 -14.77 13.52 4.04
N PHE A 210 -15.20 12.81 5.08
CA PHE A 210 -16.38 11.92 5.06
C PHE A 210 -17.62 12.56 5.70
N LEU A 211 -17.44 13.32 6.77
CA LEU A 211 -18.47 13.92 7.62
C LEU A 211 -18.21 15.43 7.76
N PRO A 212 -18.52 16.24 6.73
CA PRO A 212 -18.09 17.64 6.64
C PRO A 212 -18.72 18.57 7.70
N THR A 213 -19.87 18.20 8.26
CA THR A 213 -20.63 18.99 9.25
C THR A 213 -20.26 18.65 10.70
N GLU A 214 -19.54 17.55 10.92
CA GLU A 214 -19.25 17.05 12.26
C GLU A 214 -18.04 17.73 12.89
N LYS A 215 -18.02 17.75 14.23
CA LYS A 215 -16.86 18.17 15.03
C LYS A 215 -16.22 16.95 15.66
N ILE A 216 -14.87 16.86 15.57
CA ILE A 216 -14.14 15.68 16.06
C ILE A 216 -14.41 15.40 17.54
N SER A 217 -14.57 16.45 18.36
CA SER A 217 -14.88 16.33 19.79
C SER A 217 -16.24 15.72 20.09
N GLN A 218 -17.17 15.73 19.14
CA GLN A 218 -18.52 15.19 19.30
C GLN A 218 -18.71 13.87 18.56
N ALA A 219 -17.95 13.67 17.48
CA ALA A 219 -18.12 12.56 16.56
C ALA A 219 -17.13 11.40 16.77
N HIS A 220 -16.01 11.62 17.48
CA HIS A 220 -15.08 10.52 17.77
C HIS A 220 -15.80 9.37 18.49
N GLY A 221 -15.46 8.14 18.12
CA GLY A 221 -16.00 6.96 18.78
C GLY A 221 -17.46 6.62 18.44
N LYS A 222 -18.15 7.44 17.65
CA LYS A 222 -19.50 7.17 17.13
C LYS A 222 -19.41 6.58 15.72
N ALA A 223 -20.14 5.50 15.49
CA ALA A 223 -20.19 4.87 14.16
C ALA A 223 -21.25 5.58 13.30
N TYR A 224 -20.87 5.92 12.08
CA TYR A 224 -21.76 6.46 11.05
C TYR A 224 -21.82 5.53 9.87
N THR A 225 -22.95 5.49 9.17
CA THR A 225 -23.07 4.71 7.93
C THR A 225 -23.03 5.66 6.74
N LEU A 226 -22.07 5.45 5.84
CA LEU A 226 -21.93 6.24 4.61
C LEU A 226 -21.68 5.30 3.43
N ARG A 227 -22.61 5.27 2.46
CA ARG A 227 -22.50 4.47 1.23
C ARG A 227 -22.20 2.99 1.49
N GLY A 228 -22.90 2.40 2.45
CA GLY A 228 -22.72 0.99 2.84
C GLY A 228 -21.42 0.69 3.59
N LYS A 229 -20.72 1.71 4.10
CA LYS A 229 -19.51 1.56 4.92
C LYS A 229 -19.71 2.18 6.29
N ILE A 230 -19.09 1.59 7.30
CA ILE A 230 -19.03 2.17 8.64
C ILE A 230 -17.89 3.18 8.66
N ILE A 231 -18.18 4.41 9.04
CA ILE A 231 -17.19 5.45 9.32
C ILE A 231 -17.08 5.56 10.84
N LEU A 232 -15.90 5.28 11.39
CA LEU A 232 -15.60 5.45 12.80
C LEU A 232 -14.53 6.53 12.98
N PRO A 233 -14.91 7.80 13.19
CA PRO A 233 -13.95 8.84 13.47
C PRO A 233 -13.19 8.57 14.77
N LEU A 234 -11.88 8.79 14.73
CA LEU A 234 -10.99 8.63 15.88
C LEU A 234 -10.13 9.88 16.00
N TYR A 235 -9.68 10.20 17.22
CA TYR A 235 -8.67 11.24 17.39
C TYR A 235 -7.37 10.88 16.65
N HIS A 236 -6.67 11.90 16.14
CA HIS A 236 -5.37 11.67 15.55
C HIS A 236 -4.37 11.26 16.64
N PRO A 237 -3.53 10.21 16.43
CA PRO A 237 -2.57 9.79 17.45
C PRO A 237 -1.61 10.90 17.92
N ALA A 238 -1.28 11.85 17.04
CA ALA A 238 -0.47 13.03 17.41
C ALA A 238 -1.16 13.95 18.44
N ALA A 239 -2.49 14.00 18.48
CA ALA A 239 -3.24 14.75 19.50
C ALA A 239 -3.25 13.99 20.84
N ALA A 240 -3.43 12.66 20.81
CA ALA A 240 -3.35 11.80 21.98
C ALA A 240 -1.97 11.83 22.66
N LEU A 241 -0.88 11.99 21.89
CA LEU A 241 0.47 12.16 22.45
C LEU A 241 0.64 13.45 23.27
N ARG A 242 -0.24 14.45 23.10
CA ARG A 242 -0.18 15.73 23.82
C ARG A 242 -1.16 15.83 24.98
N SER A 243 -2.12 14.90 25.10
CA SER A 243 -3.17 14.94 26.12
C SER A 243 -3.54 13.54 26.59
N THR A 244 -3.41 13.31 27.89
CA THR A 244 -3.75 12.04 28.54
C THR A 244 -5.25 11.73 28.47
N ALA A 245 -6.11 12.75 28.51
CA ALA A 245 -7.55 12.58 28.33
C ALA A 245 -7.87 12.07 26.92
N VAL A 246 -7.32 12.71 25.89
CA VAL A 246 -7.51 12.30 24.48
C VAL A 246 -6.95 10.91 24.22
N LEU A 247 -5.84 10.53 24.87
CA LEU A 247 -5.30 9.18 24.79
C LEU A 247 -6.27 8.14 25.35
N LYS A 248 -6.88 8.38 26.52
CA LYS A 248 -7.86 7.47 27.12
C LYS A 248 -9.11 7.32 26.23
N ASP A 249 -9.60 8.42 25.67
CA ASP A 249 -10.72 8.39 24.73
C ASP A 249 -10.38 7.58 23.48
N LEU A 250 -9.18 7.77 22.93
CA LEU A 250 -8.70 7.04 21.76
C LEU A 250 -8.56 5.54 22.05
N GLU A 251 -8.00 5.16 23.20
CA GLU A 251 -7.90 3.75 23.64
C GLU A 251 -9.30 3.11 23.77
N ALA A 252 -10.27 3.83 24.35
CA ALA A 252 -11.65 3.36 24.47
C ALA A 252 -12.33 3.20 23.09
N ASP A 253 -12.08 4.13 22.17
CA ASP A 253 -12.66 4.07 20.83
C ASP A 253 -12.06 2.97 19.95
N PHE A 254 -10.77 2.67 20.10
CA PHE A 254 -10.13 1.55 19.40
C PHE A 254 -10.76 0.20 19.73
N LYS A 255 -11.18 0.00 20.99
CA LYS A 255 -11.88 -1.23 21.42
C LYS A 255 -13.22 -1.45 20.72
N LYS A 256 -13.81 -0.40 20.12
CA LYS A 256 -15.06 -0.52 19.34
C LYS A 256 -14.83 -1.14 17.96
N LEU A 257 -13.61 -1.06 17.41
CA LEU A 257 -13.31 -1.54 16.05
C LEU A 257 -13.63 -3.04 15.85
N PRO A 258 -13.17 -3.97 16.71
CA PRO A 258 -13.52 -5.39 16.57
C PRO A 258 -15.03 -5.66 16.71
N ILE A 259 -15.70 -4.93 17.61
CA ILE A 259 -17.14 -5.08 17.86
C ILE A 259 -17.93 -4.68 16.60
N LEU A 260 -17.59 -3.54 16.01
CA LEU A 260 -18.21 -3.04 14.78
C LEU A 260 -17.90 -3.95 13.59
N LEU A 261 -16.68 -4.50 13.50
CA LEU A 261 -16.30 -5.37 12.41
C LEU A 261 -17.12 -6.66 12.43
N ASN A 262 -17.29 -7.27 13.60
CA ASN A 262 -18.13 -8.46 13.76
C ASN A 262 -19.60 -8.21 13.37
N ARG A 263 -20.13 -7.02 13.70
CA ARG A 263 -21.50 -6.63 13.31
C ARG A 263 -21.67 -6.40 11.80
N ALA A 264 -20.61 -6.00 11.11
CA ALA A 264 -20.64 -5.77 9.66
C ALA A 264 -20.43 -7.06 8.83
N VAL A 265 -20.14 -8.19 9.49
CA VAL A 265 -19.99 -9.51 8.85
C VAL A 265 -21.32 -10.29 8.87
N LEU A 266 -22.22 -9.96 9.81
CA LEU A 266 -23.59 -10.47 9.90
C LEU A 266 -24.51 -9.72 8.93
#